data_AF-U9T5K4-F1
#
_entry.id   AF-U9T5K4-F1
#
_cell.length_a   1.000
_cell.length_b   1.000
_cell.length_c   1.000
_cell.angle_alpha   90.00
_cell.angle_beta   90.00
_cell.angle_gamma   90.00
#
_symmetry.space_group_name_H-M   'P 1'
#
loop_
_entity.id
_entity.type
_entity.pdbx_description
1 polymer ?
#
loop_
_entity_poly.entity_id
_entity_poly.type
_entity_poly.pdbx_seq_one_letter_code
_entity_poly.pdbx_strand_id
1 'polypeptide(L)' 'MKYHHLLLSRIIDRNSLNEAYCRLLTVAKLIEEHYGSEYITPNIHLSLHLTECCHNYGPL' A
#
# COMPACT_ATOMS: atom_id res chain seq x y z
N MET A 1 -23.12 -5.91 13.76
CA MET A 1 -22.05 -5.71 12.78
C MET A 1 -20.87 -4.91 13.40
N LYS A 2 -20.21 -5.41 14.46
CA LYS A 2 -19.09 -4.70 15.14
C LYS A 2 -17.81 -5.53 15.31
N TYR A 3 -17.78 -6.78 14.83
CA TYR A 3 -16.68 -7.71 15.13
C TYR A 3 -15.63 -7.84 14.01
N HIS A 4 -15.94 -7.45 12.77
CA HIS A 4 -15.01 -7.57 11.63
C HIS A 4 -13.90 -6.50 11.60
N HIS A 5 -14.17 -5.29 12.11
CA HIS A 5 -13.16 -4.21 12.19
C HIS A 5 -11.96 -4.55 13.07
N LEU A 6 -12.13 -5.42 14.08
CA LEU A 6 -11.10 -5.79 15.03
C LEU A 6 -10.13 -6.86 14.49
N LEU A 7 -10.49 -7.62 13.44
CA LEU A 7 -9.70 -8.76 12.99
C LEU A 7 -8.61 -8.37 11.99
N LEU A 8 -8.89 -7.56 10.96
CA LEU A 8 -7.80 -7.11 10.07
C LEU A 8 -6.91 -6.03 10.69
N SER A 9 -7.46 -5.15 11.53
CA SER A 9 -6.62 -4.16 12.23
C SER A 9 -5.68 -4.80 13.25
N ARG A 10 -5.88 -6.08 13.59
CA ARG A 10 -4.98 -6.88 14.43
C ARG A 10 -3.92 -7.63 13.63
N ILE A 11 -4.14 -7.90 12.34
CA ILE A 11 -3.23 -8.70 11.50
C ILE A 11 -2.16 -7.81 10.86
N ILE A 12 -2.55 -6.62 10.39
CA ILE A 12 -1.62 -5.67 9.78
C ILE A 12 -1.59 -4.40 10.64
N ASP A 13 -0.46 -4.18 11.29
CA ASP A 13 -0.20 -2.95 12.03
C ASP A 13 -0.20 -1.75 11.09
N ARG A 14 -0.95 -0.69 11.45
CA ARG A 14 -1.13 0.49 10.60
C ARG A 14 0.18 1.25 10.40
N ASN A 15 1.06 1.27 11.41
CA ASN A 15 2.34 1.96 11.29
C ASN A 15 3.24 1.23 10.30
N SER A 16 3.27 -0.10 10.37
CA SER A 16 4.00 -0.98 9.45
C SER A 16 3.48 -0.85 8.01
N LEU A 17 2.15 -0.74 7.83
CA LEU A 17 1.56 -0.52 6.51
C LEU A 17 1.92 0.86 5.94
N ASN A 18 1.88 1.90 6.77
CA ASN A 18 2.28 3.25 6.36
C ASN A 18 3.78 3.32 6.03
N GLU A 19 4.63 2.63 6.79
CA GLU A 19 6.06 2.55 6.50
C GLU A 19 6.30 1.84 5.17
N ALA A 20 5.64 0.70 4.92
CA ALA A 20 5.73 -0.02 3.66
C ALA A 20 5.31 0.86 2.47
N TYR A 21 4.21 1.61 2.63
CA TYR A 21 3.76 2.58 1.63
C TYR A 21 4.80 3.67 1.35
N CYS A 22 5.34 4.32 2.39
CA CYS A 22 6.37 5.34 2.24
C CYS A 22 7.62 4.82 1.52
N ARG A 23 8.05 3.61 1.86
CA ARG A 23 9.21 2.95 1.21
C ARG A 23 8.93 2.63 -0.24
N LEU A 24 7.74 2.10 -0.55
CA LEU A 24 7.33 1.80 -1.93
C LEU A 24 7.24 3.07 -2.77
N LEU A 25 6.69 4.15 -2.21
CA LEU A 25 6.62 5.45 -2.89
C LEU A 25 8.01 6.00 -3.21
N THR A 26 8.96 5.86 -2.28
CA THR A 26 10.36 6.23 -2.53
C THR A 26 10.96 5.41 -3.67
N VAL A 27 10.73 4.09 -3.69
CA VAL A 27 11.21 3.22 -4.78
C VAL A 27 10.59 3.61 -6.11
N ALA A 28 9.28 3.87 -6.15
CA ALA A 28 8.59 4.30 -7.38
C ALA A 28 9.18 5.60 -7.92
N LYS A 29 9.39 6.61 -7.06
CA LYS A 29 10.02 7.88 -7.46
C LYS A 29 11.44 7.70 -7.98
N LEU A 30 12.25 6.85 -7.34
CA LEU A 30 13.60 6.56 -7.81
C LEU A 30 13.57 5.87 -9.18
N ILE A 31 12.65 4.94 -9.41
CA ILE A 31 12.50 4.30 -10.72
C ILE A 31 12.11 5.33 -11.78
N GLU A 32 11.11 6.15 -11.50
CA GLU A 32 10.66 7.20 -12.41
C GLU A 32 11.78 8.21 -12.75
N GLU A 33 12.56 8.63 -11.76
CA GLU A 33 13.68 9.56 -11.92
C GLU A 33 14.82 8.97 -12.76
N HIS A 34 15.17 7.70 -12.54
CA HIS A 34 16.36 7.10 -13.16
C HIS A 34 16.06 6.45 -14.53
N TYR A 35 14.86 5.94 -14.71
CA TYR A 35 14.50 5.12 -15.87
C TYR A 35 13.34 5.70 -16.67
N GLY A 36 12.54 6.61 -16.11
CA GLY A 36 11.33 7.12 -16.73
C GLY A 36 10.07 6.43 -16.22
N SER A 37 8.93 7.08 -16.46
CA SER A 37 7.62 6.63 -15.95
C SER A 37 7.13 5.35 -16.63
N GLU A 38 7.64 5.01 -17.82
CA GLU A 38 7.33 3.76 -18.53
C GLU A 38 7.82 2.51 -17.80
N TYR A 39 8.77 2.67 -16.85
CA TYR A 39 9.28 1.59 -16.01
C TYR A 39 8.50 1.42 -14.70
N ILE A 40 7.50 2.26 -14.44
CA ILE A 40 6.54 2.02 -13.36
C ILE A 40 5.61 0.89 -13.79
N THR A 41 5.93 -0.32 -13.30
CA THR A 41 5.12 -1.49 -13.62
C THR A 41 3.70 -1.37 -13.04
N PRO A 42 2.70 -2.01 -13.66
CA PRO A 42 1.36 -2.09 -13.10
C PRO A 42 1.33 -2.63 -11.66
N ASN A 43 2.27 -3.52 -11.30
CA ASN A 43 2.38 -4.06 -9.95
C ASN A 43 2.82 -2.99 -8.92
N ILE A 44 3.73 -2.08 -9.29
CA ILE A 44 4.11 -0.95 -8.43
C ILE A 44 2.92 -0.02 -8.25
N HIS A 45 2.23 0.32 -9.36
CA HIS A 45 1.04 1.16 -9.32
C HIS A 45 -0.06 0.56 -8.42
N LEU A 46 -0.38 -0.72 -8.60
CA LEU A 46 -1.35 -1.43 -7.75
C LEU A 46 -0.91 -1.48 -6.28
N SER A 47 0.38 -1.70 -6.02
CA SER A 47 0.91 -1.78 -4.66
C SER A 47 0.81 -0.46 -3.90
N LEU A 48 0.86 0.69 -4.60
CA LEU A 48 0.64 2.01 -3.98
C LEU A 48 -0.81 2.20 -3.49
N HIS A 49 -1.78 1.56 -4.15
CA HIS A 49 -3.18 1.58 -3.73
C HIS A 49 -3.51 0.57 -2.62
N LEU A 50 -2.59 -0.34 -2.26
CA LEU A 50 -2.86 -1.36 -1.24
C LEU A 50 -3.21 -0.75 0.13
N THR A 51 -2.60 0.39 0.50
CA THR A 51 -2.90 1.07 1.76
C THR A 51 -4.34 1.59 1.79
N GLU A 52 -4.80 2.21 0.70
CA GLU A 52 -6.20 2.61 0.54
C GLU A 52 -7.12 1.40 0.52
N CYS A 53 -6.71 0.31 -0.13
CA CYS A 53 -7.49 -0.92 -0.13
C CYS A 53 -7.64 -1.52 1.27
N CYS A 54 -6.57 -1.57 2.07
CA CYS A 54 -6.62 -2.03 3.45
C CYS A 54 -7.46 -1.11 4.35
N HIS A 55 -7.58 0.18 4.00
CA HIS A 55 -8.39 1.15 4.74
C HIS A 55 -9.88 1.06 4.37
N ASN A 56 -10.20 1.01 3.07
CA ASN A 56 -11.55 1.07 2.51
C ASN A 56 -12.23 -0.30 2.43
N TYR A 57 -11.46 -1.34 2.14
CA TYR A 57 -11.90 -2.74 2.06
C TYR A 57 -11.39 -3.56 3.26
N GLY A 58 -11.36 -2.97 4.46
CA GLY A 58 -11.27 -3.76 5.69
C GLY A 58 -12.26 -4.94 5.64
N PRO A 59 -11.98 -6.08 6.31
CA PRO A 59 -12.45 -7.39 5.83
C PRO A 59 -13.96 -7.36 5.70
N LEU A 60 -14.45 -7.83 4.55
CA LEU A 60 -15.86 -8.20 4.41
C LEU A 60 -16.28 -9.14 5.54
#